data_AF-A0A9E2ZMV0-F1
#
_entry.id   AF-A0A9E2ZMV0-F1
#
_cell.length_a   1.000
_cell.length_b   1.000
_cell.length_c   1.000
_cell.angle_alpha   90.00
_cell.angle_beta   90.00
_cell.angle_gamma   90.00
#
_symmetry.space_group_name_H-M   'P 1'
#
loop_
_entity.id
_entity.type
_entity.pdbx_description
1 polymer ?
#
loop_
_entity_poly.entity_id
_entity_poly.type
_entity_poly.pdbx_seq_one_letter_code
_entity_poly.pdbx_strand_id
1 'polypeptide(L)'
;MADRRRRVPRTDVLLAHPRLAEAQRLLGRALVKSVIAEAQQRARAGEIEPEQVAEHAVAALPVNAASLRPVVNATGVVVHTNLGRAPLSAAALDAVVTAGRATDVEFDLTTGRRARRGRGALAALAGAVPAAGGVHVVNNNAAALLLTAITLAPGKEIVLSRGELIEIGDGFRIPELLESTGSRIREVGTTNRTGLRDYAEAIGPDTGFVLKVHPSNFQVTGFTSAVTVAELAQLDVPLVVDIGSGLLTPHPVLPGEPDATTTLRDGADLVTASGDKLLGGPQAGLLFGEAGMIERLRRHPAARALRVDKLTLAALEATVAGPAPPVAQALTADVTELRARAQRLAARLPDTRAVDCVAVIGGGGAPGVELPSAGVSLPESYAGRLRTGTPPVVGRLEAGRYLLDLRTVAPEEDELLVTAVLACLS
;
A
#
# COMPACT_ATOMS: atom_id res chain seq x y z
N MET A 1 -46.53 -30.06 -18.80
CA MET A 1 -45.86 -28.99 -18.02
C MET A 1 -45.52 -27.86 -18.97
N ALA A 2 -45.96 -26.63 -18.68
CA ALA A 2 -45.59 -25.46 -19.48
C ALA A 2 -44.07 -25.25 -19.44
N ASP A 3 -43.46 -24.91 -20.58
CA ASP A 3 -42.03 -24.64 -20.69
C ASP A 3 -41.64 -23.50 -19.73
N ARG A 4 -40.88 -23.85 -18.69
CA ARG A 4 -40.39 -22.93 -17.64
C ARG A 4 -39.64 -21.73 -18.22
N ARG A 5 -39.02 -21.88 -19.39
CA ARG A 5 -38.29 -20.79 -20.08
C ARG A 5 -39.22 -19.67 -20.55
N ARG A 6 -40.51 -19.94 -20.79
CA ARG A 6 -41.50 -18.94 -21.20
C ARG A 6 -41.93 -18.01 -20.07
N ARG A 7 -41.71 -18.41 -18.81
CA ARG A 7 -42.03 -17.61 -17.61
C ARG A 7 -40.90 -16.66 -17.21
N VAL A 8 -39.70 -16.78 -17.78
CA VAL A 8 -38.56 -15.91 -17.47
C VAL A 8 -38.90 -14.48 -17.91
N PRO A 9 -38.91 -13.49 -16.99
CA PRO A 9 -39.27 -12.12 -17.31
C PRO A 9 -38.36 -11.54 -18.40
N ARG A 10 -38.92 -10.74 -19.31
CA ARG A 10 -38.13 -10.07 -20.35
C ARG A 10 -37.21 -9.02 -19.73
N THR A 11 -36.06 -8.78 -20.36
CA THR A 11 -35.07 -7.83 -19.87
C THR A 11 -35.65 -6.42 -19.72
N ASP A 12 -36.51 -5.97 -20.63
CA ASP A 12 -37.13 -4.63 -20.53
C ASP A 12 -38.08 -4.50 -19.32
N VAL A 13 -38.76 -5.58 -18.94
CA VAL A 13 -39.59 -5.63 -17.72
C VAL A 13 -38.72 -5.53 -16.48
N LEU A 14 -37.58 -6.24 -16.46
CA LEU A 14 -36.63 -6.20 -15.34
C LEU A 14 -35.93 -4.85 -15.23
N LEU A 15 -35.56 -4.21 -16.35
CA LEU A 15 -34.99 -2.87 -16.36
C LEU A 15 -35.99 -1.81 -15.87
N ALA A 16 -37.30 -2.04 -16.01
CA ALA A 16 -38.34 -1.17 -15.46
C ALA A 16 -38.58 -1.39 -13.95
N HIS A 17 -38.00 -2.44 -13.34
CA HIS A 17 -38.14 -2.68 -11.89
C HIS A 17 -37.47 -1.53 -11.12
N PRO A 18 -38.12 -0.88 -10.12
CA PRO A 18 -37.60 0.33 -9.46
C PRO A 18 -36.15 0.23 -8.96
N ARG A 19 -35.80 -0.86 -8.25
CA ARG A 19 -34.41 -1.11 -7.78
C ARG A 19 -33.38 -1.23 -8.91
N LEU A 20 -33.74 -1.89 -10.02
CA LEU A 20 -32.85 -2.06 -11.17
C LEU A 20 -32.77 -0.77 -12.00
N ALA A 21 -33.86 -0.02 -12.12
CA ALA A 21 -33.88 1.29 -12.76
C ALA A 21 -32.99 2.31 -12.02
N GLU A 22 -33.05 2.34 -10.68
CA GLU A 22 -32.16 3.17 -9.88
C GLU A 22 -30.70 2.72 -10.00
N ALA A 23 -30.46 1.40 -9.97
CA ALA A 23 -29.13 0.85 -10.23
C ALA A 23 -28.61 1.22 -11.62
N GLN A 24 -29.47 1.34 -12.65
CA GLN A 24 -29.03 1.79 -13.98
C GLN A 24 -28.53 3.24 -13.95
N ARG A 25 -29.15 4.10 -13.14
CA ARG A 25 -28.74 5.49 -12.98
C ARG A 25 -27.37 5.59 -12.30
N LEU A 26 -27.08 4.70 -11.35
CA LEU A 26 -25.86 4.71 -10.54
C LEU A 26 -24.70 3.93 -11.15
N LEU A 27 -24.97 2.73 -11.67
CA LEU A 27 -23.98 1.74 -12.13
C LEU A 27 -23.85 1.67 -13.65
N GLY A 28 -24.80 2.28 -14.37
CA GLY A 28 -24.88 2.24 -15.82
C GLY A 28 -25.67 1.05 -16.36
N ARG A 29 -26.34 1.27 -17.50
CA ARG A 29 -27.25 0.29 -18.13
C ARG A 29 -26.56 -1.02 -18.51
N ALA A 30 -25.31 -0.98 -18.99
CA ALA A 30 -24.61 -2.17 -19.46
C ALA A 30 -24.38 -3.19 -18.34
N LEU A 31 -23.94 -2.72 -17.17
CA LEU A 31 -23.69 -3.53 -15.98
C LEU A 31 -25.00 -4.13 -15.45
N VAL A 32 -26.04 -3.31 -15.29
CA VAL A 32 -27.34 -3.83 -14.82
C VAL A 32 -27.91 -4.87 -15.79
N LYS A 33 -27.73 -4.66 -17.11
CA LYS A 33 -28.16 -5.62 -18.12
C LYS A 33 -27.38 -6.94 -18.05
N SER A 34 -26.07 -6.92 -17.75
CA SER A 34 -25.29 -8.16 -17.61
C SER A 34 -25.75 -8.96 -16.39
N VAL A 35 -25.97 -8.30 -15.25
CA VAL A 35 -26.49 -8.92 -14.02
C VAL A 35 -27.88 -9.53 -14.24
N ILE A 36 -28.78 -8.80 -14.94
CA ILE A 36 -30.09 -9.33 -15.35
C ILE A 36 -29.93 -10.56 -16.25
N ALA A 37 -29.04 -10.50 -17.23
CA ALA A 37 -28.84 -11.60 -18.17
C ALA A 37 -28.33 -12.86 -17.44
N GLU A 38 -27.41 -12.72 -16.50
CA GLU A 38 -26.93 -13.83 -15.65
C GLU A 38 -28.07 -14.44 -14.84
N ALA A 39 -28.87 -13.63 -14.13
CA ALA A 39 -30.02 -14.13 -13.37
C ALA A 39 -31.06 -14.84 -14.28
N GLN A 40 -31.33 -14.29 -15.47
CA GLN A 40 -32.20 -14.95 -16.45
C GLN A 40 -31.63 -16.29 -16.94
N GLN A 41 -30.31 -16.41 -17.11
CA GLN A 41 -29.69 -17.68 -17.50
C GLN A 41 -29.80 -18.73 -16.40
N ARG A 42 -29.58 -18.35 -15.14
CA ARG A 42 -29.79 -19.24 -13.98
C ARG A 42 -31.23 -19.77 -13.93
N ALA A 43 -32.22 -18.91 -14.21
CA ALA A 43 -33.61 -19.35 -14.29
C ALA A 43 -33.89 -20.30 -15.46
N ARG A 44 -33.24 -20.09 -16.63
CA ARG A 44 -33.35 -20.98 -17.79
C ARG A 44 -32.65 -22.34 -17.58
N ALA A 45 -31.59 -22.35 -16.77
CA ALA A 45 -30.87 -23.55 -16.33
C ALA A 45 -31.63 -24.31 -15.23
N GLY A 46 -32.66 -23.71 -14.63
CA GLY A 46 -33.45 -24.32 -13.56
C GLY A 46 -32.86 -24.16 -12.16
N GLU A 47 -31.82 -23.33 -12.00
CA GLU A 47 -31.18 -23.06 -10.72
C GLU A 47 -32.03 -22.16 -9.80
N ILE A 48 -32.86 -21.29 -10.40
CA ILE A 48 -33.77 -20.39 -9.67
C ILE A 48 -35.15 -20.39 -10.34
N GLU A 49 -36.21 -20.04 -9.61
CA GLU A 49 -37.54 -19.89 -10.19
C GLU A 49 -37.63 -18.62 -11.06
N PRO A 50 -38.35 -18.65 -12.21
CA PRO A 50 -38.49 -17.48 -13.08
C PRO A 50 -38.98 -16.20 -12.35
N GLU A 51 -39.84 -16.35 -11.35
CA GLU A 51 -40.37 -15.25 -10.53
C GLU A 51 -39.31 -14.62 -9.63
N GLN A 52 -38.22 -15.34 -9.33
CA GLN A 52 -37.15 -14.88 -8.45
C GLN A 52 -36.04 -14.13 -9.22
N VAL A 53 -36.12 -14.02 -10.55
CA VAL A 53 -35.07 -13.39 -11.37
C VAL A 53 -34.80 -11.95 -10.95
N ALA A 54 -35.84 -11.17 -10.63
CA ALA A 54 -35.67 -9.78 -10.20
C ALA A 54 -34.92 -9.69 -8.86
N GLU A 55 -35.29 -10.49 -7.86
CA GLU A 55 -34.60 -10.52 -6.56
C GLU A 55 -33.14 -10.97 -6.70
N HIS A 56 -32.88 -11.98 -7.52
CA HIS A 56 -31.51 -12.45 -7.75
C HIS A 56 -30.67 -11.43 -8.50
N ALA A 57 -31.25 -10.74 -9.50
CA ALA A 57 -30.55 -9.67 -10.20
C ALA A 57 -30.23 -8.51 -9.25
N VAL A 58 -31.16 -8.10 -8.39
CA VAL A 58 -30.93 -7.05 -7.40
C VAL A 58 -29.87 -7.46 -6.38
N ALA A 59 -29.94 -8.68 -5.85
CA ALA A 59 -28.95 -9.20 -4.89
C ALA A 59 -27.54 -9.34 -5.49
N ALA A 60 -27.44 -9.50 -6.81
CA ALA A 60 -26.17 -9.60 -7.53
C ALA A 60 -25.62 -8.24 -7.99
N LEU A 61 -26.33 -7.13 -7.77
CA LEU A 61 -25.82 -5.80 -8.10
C LEU A 61 -24.59 -5.47 -7.23
N PRO A 62 -23.49 -4.99 -7.83
CA PRO A 62 -22.36 -4.50 -7.06
C PRO A 62 -22.71 -3.16 -6.39
N VAL A 63 -22.03 -2.88 -5.28
CA VAL A 63 -22.19 -1.63 -4.53
C VAL A 63 -21.76 -0.41 -5.34
N ASN A 64 -20.78 -0.58 -6.23
CA ASN A 64 -20.26 0.47 -7.11
C ASN A 64 -19.95 -0.11 -8.50
N ALA A 65 -19.66 0.77 -9.46
CA ALA A 65 -19.31 0.38 -10.83
C ALA A 65 -17.83 -0.07 -10.97
N ALA A 66 -17.26 -0.68 -9.93
CA ALA A 66 -15.92 -1.25 -9.93
C ALA A 66 -15.95 -2.72 -9.46
N SER A 67 -14.95 -3.49 -9.89
CA SER A 67 -14.82 -4.90 -9.54
C SER A 67 -14.16 -5.15 -8.18
N LEU A 68 -13.39 -4.18 -7.68
CA LEU A 68 -12.75 -4.26 -6.37
C LEU A 68 -13.79 -4.16 -5.26
N ARG A 69 -13.62 -4.99 -4.23
CA ARG A 69 -14.51 -5.07 -3.07
C ARG A 69 -13.74 -4.72 -1.80
N PRO A 70 -14.38 -4.06 -0.82
CA PRO A 70 -13.77 -3.91 0.49
C PRO A 70 -13.56 -5.29 1.13
N VAL A 71 -12.47 -5.44 1.85
CA VAL A 71 -12.09 -6.67 2.56
C VAL A 71 -11.70 -6.28 3.98
N VAL A 72 -12.25 -6.97 4.98
CA VAL A 72 -11.80 -6.84 6.36
C VAL A 72 -10.48 -7.59 6.51
N ASN A 73 -9.39 -6.86 6.72
CA ASN A 73 -8.07 -7.45 6.95
C ASN A 73 -7.94 -7.87 8.42
N ALA A 74 -8.16 -9.15 8.71
CA ALA A 74 -7.94 -9.75 10.02
C ALA A 74 -6.72 -10.69 10.02
N THR A 75 -5.75 -10.45 9.13
CA THR A 75 -4.57 -11.31 9.00
C THR A 75 -3.49 -11.03 10.03
N GLY A 76 -3.51 -9.84 10.65
CA GLY A 76 -2.40 -9.36 11.49
C GLY A 76 -1.21 -8.84 10.68
N VAL A 77 -1.33 -8.76 9.35
CA VAL A 77 -0.32 -8.14 8.47
C VAL A 77 -0.71 -6.70 8.19
N VAL A 78 0.01 -5.75 8.79
CA VAL A 78 -0.34 -4.31 8.77
C VAL A 78 -0.29 -3.71 7.36
N VAL A 79 0.77 -4.02 6.61
CA VAL A 79 0.99 -3.60 5.22
C VAL A 79 0.89 -4.84 4.33
N HIS A 80 -0.34 -5.24 4.01
CA HIS A 80 -0.60 -6.46 3.26
C HIS A 80 -0.60 -6.20 1.74
N THR A 81 0.42 -6.65 1.02
CA THR A 81 0.58 -6.39 -0.43
C THR A 81 -0.63 -6.80 -1.27
N ASN A 82 -1.17 -8.00 -1.06
CA ASN A 82 -2.33 -8.48 -1.83
C ASN A 82 -3.65 -7.77 -1.51
N LEU A 83 -3.74 -7.08 -0.36
CA LEU A 83 -4.94 -6.34 0.06
C LEU A 83 -4.78 -4.83 -0.14
N GLY A 84 -3.76 -4.39 -0.89
CA GLY A 84 -3.58 -2.98 -1.23
C GLY A 84 -2.66 -2.19 -0.31
N ARG A 85 -1.81 -2.86 0.48
CA ARG A 85 -0.83 -2.25 1.41
C ARG A 85 -1.49 -1.39 2.49
N ALA A 86 -1.12 -0.12 2.61
CA ALA A 86 -1.60 0.79 3.64
C ALA A 86 -3.04 1.26 3.36
N PRO A 87 -4.00 0.98 4.25
CA PRO A 87 -5.32 1.59 4.16
C PRO A 87 -5.24 3.08 4.54
N LEU A 88 -6.01 3.92 3.83
CA LEU A 88 -6.09 5.35 4.08
C LEU A 88 -6.97 5.67 5.30
N SER A 89 -6.62 6.73 6.03
CA SER A 89 -7.48 7.27 7.08
C SER A 89 -8.75 7.90 6.49
N ALA A 90 -9.79 8.08 7.32
CA ALA A 90 -11.00 8.80 6.91
C ALA A 90 -10.69 10.20 6.35
N ALA A 91 -9.78 10.93 6.98
CA ALA A 91 -9.33 12.24 6.50
C ALA A 91 -8.68 12.18 5.10
N ALA A 92 -7.87 11.15 4.84
CA ALA A 92 -7.28 10.95 3.52
C ALA A 92 -8.31 10.52 2.47
N LEU A 93 -9.29 9.69 2.83
CA LEU A 93 -10.40 9.32 1.95
C LEU A 93 -11.27 10.54 1.58
N ASP A 94 -11.60 11.40 2.53
CA ASP A 94 -12.34 12.64 2.30
C ASP A 94 -11.58 13.60 1.36
N ALA A 95 -10.26 13.68 1.53
CA ALA A 95 -9.38 14.43 0.64
C ALA A 95 -9.40 13.85 -0.79
N VAL A 96 -9.41 12.53 -0.95
CA VAL A 96 -9.54 11.86 -2.27
C VAL A 96 -10.90 12.17 -2.90
N VAL A 97 -12.00 12.08 -2.16
CA VAL A 97 -13.35 12.39 -2.66
C VAL A 97 -13.41 13.85 -3.15
N THR A 98 -12.84 14.77 -2.38
CA THR A 98 -12.72 16.18 -2.78
C THR A 98 -11.88 16.33 -4.04
N ALA A 99 -10.71 15.71 -4.08
CA ALA A 99 -9.81 15.72 -5.23
C ALA A 99 -10.40 15.04 -6.47
N GLY A 100 -11.40 14.17 -6.32
CA GLY A 100 -12.18 13.61 -7.43
C GLY A 100 -12.88 14.68 -8.27
N ARG A 101 -13.18 15.85 -7.68
CA ARG A 101 -13.82 17.01 -8.35
C ARG A 101 -12.79 17.96 -8.95
N ALA A 102 -13.23 19.09 -9.49
CA ALA A 102 -12.33 20.16 -9.90
C ALA A 102 -11.64 20.77 -8.67
N THR A 103 -10.32 20.85 -8.69
CA THR A 103 -9.50 21.39 -7.60
C THR A 103 -8.40 22.30 -8.12
N ASP A 104 -7.86 23.13 -7.24
CA ASP A 104 -6.80 24.10 -7.51
C ASP A 104 -5.38 23.47 -7.50
N VAL A 105 -5.28 22.19 -7.85
CA VAL A 105 -4.04 21.38 -7.75
C VAL A 105 -2.79 22.01 -8.38
N GLU A 106 -2.97 22.84 -9.42
CA GLU A 106 -1.93 23.65 -10.08
C GLU A 106 -2.37 25.11 -10.30
N PHE A 107 -3.31 25.61 -9.51
CA PHE A 107 -3.89 26.94 -9.68
C PHE A 107 -3.81 27.72 -8.37
N ASP A 108 -3.42 28.98 -8.44
CA ASP A 108 -3.44 29.89 -7.30
C ASP A 108 -4.71 30.73 -7.38
N LEU A 109 -5.62 30.53 -6.42
CA LEU A 109 -6.91 31.23 -6.37
C LEU A 109 -6.76 32.72 -6.08
N THR A 110 -5.68 33.13 -5.40
CA THR A 110 -5.41 34.54 -5.07
C THR A 110 -4.93 35.31 -6.30
N THR A 111 -4.02 34.71 -7.08
CA THR A 111 -3.41 35.39 -8.25
C THR A 111 -4.10 35.06 -9.57
N GLY A 112 -4.92 34.01 -9.63
CA GLY A 112 -5.56 33.52 -10.84
C GLY A 112 -4.58 32.87 -11.83
N ARG A 113 -3.38 32.48 -11.40
CA ARG A 113 -2.30 31.98 -12.26
C ARG A 113 -1.92 30.53 -11.94
N ARG A 114 -1.16 29.92 -12.84
CA ARG A 114 -0.61 28.57 -12.63
C ARG A 114 0.37 28.56 -11.46
N ALA A 115 0.23 27.56 -10.60
CA ALA A 115 1.06 27.34 -9.42
C ALA A 115 1.81 25.99 -9.49
N ARG A 116 2.73 25.78 -8.54
CA ARG A 116 3.41 24.49 -8.37
C ARG A 116 2.38 23.42 -7.99
N ARG A 117 2.39 22.30 -8.71
CA ARG A 117 1.52 21.15 -8.45
C ARG A 117 1.73 20.62 -7.03
N GLY A 118 0.64 20.39 -6.29
CA GLY A 118 0.70 19.70 -5.00
C GLY A 118 1.47 20.46 -3.92
N ARG A 119 1.42 21.81 -3.94
CA ARG A 119 2.15 22.67 -2.99
C ARG A 119 1.90 22.30 -1.52
N GLY A 120 0.67 21.92 -1.16
CA GLY A 120 0.30 21.51 0.19
C GLY A 120 0.98 20.21 0.61
N ALA A 121 0.80 19.13 -0.17
CA ALA A 121 1.51 17.86 0.03
C ALA A 121 3.04 18.03 0.16
N LEU A 122 3.66 18.83 -0.71
CA LEU A 122 5.10 19.10 -0.66
C LEU A 122 5.48 19.88 0.61
N ALA A 123 4.69 20.87 1.04
CA ALA A 123 4.93 21.59 2.28
C ALA A 123 4.78 20.68 3.51
N ALA A 124 3.77 19.80 3.52
CA ALA A 124 3.56 18.83 4.60
C ALA A 124 4.74 17.87 4.74
N LEU A 125 5.24 17.31 3.63
CA LEU A 125 6.42 16.43 3.63
C LEU A 125 7.68 17.16 4.09
N ALA A 126 7.89 18.40 3.64
CA ALA A 126 9.03 19.21 4.08
C ALA A 126 8.95 19.52 5.59
N GLY A 127 7.75 19.76 6.12
CA GLY A 127 7.52 19.92 7.56
C GLY A 127 7.76 18.64 8.36
N ALA A 128 7.43 17.47 7.78
CA ALA A 128 7.63 16.17 8.42
C ALA A 128 9.10 15.70 8.40
N VAL A 129 9.89 16.15 7.42
CA VAL A 129 11.33 15.84 7.31
C VAL A 129 12.14 17.14 7.18
N PRO A 130 12.32 17.93 8.27
CA PRO A 130 13.04 19.20 8.21
C PRO A 130 14.52 19.09 7.82
N ALA A 131 15.11 17.88 7.94
CA ALA A 131 16.48 17.62 7.50
C ALA A 131 16.64 17.69 5.97
N ALA A 132 15.54 17.61 5.21
CA ALA A 132 15.56 17.70 3.76
C ALA A 132 15.63 19.17 3.29
N GLY A 133 16.64 19.51 2.50
CA GLY A 133 16.71 20.84 1.84
C GLY A 133 15.66 21.02 0.75
N GLY A 134 15.15 19.93 0.18
CA GLY A 134 14.06 19.91 -0.79
C GLY A 134 13.29 18.60 -0.75
N VAL A 135 12.06 18.66 -1.27
CA VAL A 135 11.19 17.48 -1.43
C VAL A 135 10.54 17.41 -2.80
N HIS A 136 10.38 16.19 -3.30
CA HIS A 136 9.61 15.90 -4.50
C HIS A 136 8.84 14.58 -4.38
N VAL A 137 7.82 14.43 -5.24
CA VAL A 137 6.94 13.27 -5.24
C VAL A 137 6.68 12.83 -6.68
N VAL A 138 6.84 11.53 -6.92
CA VAL A 138 6.56 10.84 -8.18
C VAL A 138 5.60 9.67 -7.95
N ASN A 139 5.24 8.93 -9.00
CA ASN A 139 4.21 7.89 -8.97
C ASN A 139 4.42 6.80 -7.90
N ASN A 140 5.63 6.26 -7.77
CA ASN A 140 6.00 5.23 -6.79
C ASN A 140 7.52 5.24 -6.57
N ASN A 141 8.03 4.46 -5.61
CA ASN A 141 9.46 4.46 -5.30
C ASN A 141 10.33 3.94 -6.47
N ALA A 142 9.82 3.01 -7.27
CA ALA A 142 10.49 2.58 -8.49
C ALA A 142 10.68 3.76 -9.47
N ALA A 143 9.67 4.62 -9.63
CA ALA A 143 9.80 5.85 -10.40
C ALA A 143 10.79 6.85 -9.78
N ALA A 144 10.94 6.87 -8.44
CA ALA A 144 11.93 7.73 -7.78
C ALA A 144 13.36 7.27 -8.09
N LEU A 145 13.63 5.96 -8.00
CA LEU A 145 14.90 5.36 -8.40
C LEU A 145 15.19 5.55 -9.90
N LEU A 146 14.19 5.30 -10.76
CA LEU A 146 14.30 5.51 -12.21
C LEU A 146 14.66 6.97 -12.53
N LEU A 147 13.94 7.93 -11.93
CA LEU A 147 14.19 9.36 -12.12
C LEU A 147 15.59 9.76 -11.63
N THR A 148 16.04 9.15 -10.54
CA THR A 148 17.38 9.38 -9.99
C THR A 148 18.46 8.88 -10.94
N ALA A 149 18.33 7.65 -11.45
CA ALA A 149 19.29 7.04 -12.37
C ALA A 149 19.41 7.81 -13.69
N ILE A 150 18.31 8.09 -14.39
CA ILE A 150 18.34 8.87 -15.65
C ILE A 150 18.92 10.27 -15.47
N THR A 151 18.79 10.85 -14.26
CA THR A 151 19.23 12.22 -13.99
C THR A 151 20.70 12.28 -13.58
N LEU A 152 21.16 11.33 -12.76
CA LEU A 152 22.47 11.36 -12.12
C LEU A 152 23.50 10.44 -12.78
N ALA A 153 23.07 9.35 -13.42
CA ALA A 153 23.94 8.35 -14.00
C ALA A 153 23.69 8.02 -15.50
N PRO A 154 23.37 8.98 -16.39
CA PRO A 154 23.22 8.67 -17.82
C PRO A 154 24.57 8.20 -18.40
N GLY A 155 24.63 6.93 -18.83
CA GLY A 155 25.87 6.32 -19.34
C GLY A 155 26.96 6.11 -18.28
N LYS A 156 26.66 6.26 -16.99
CA LYS A 156 27.58 6.15 -15.86
C LYS A 156 27.32 4.92 -15.00
N GLU A 157 28.24 4.63 -14.10
CA GLU A 157 28.14 3.53 -13.14
C GLU A 157 27.36 3.92 -11.88
N ILE A 158 26.54 3.00 -11.39
CA ILE A 158 25.89 3.06 -10.08
C ILE A 158 26.54 1.99 -9.22
N VAL A 159 27.22 2.41 -8.16
CA VAL A 159 27.95 1.49 -7.26
C VAL A 159 27.03 1.04 -6.14
N LEU A 160 26.86 -0.27 -5.94
CA LEU A 160 26.03 -0.83 -4.88
C LEU A 160 26.53 -2.19 -4.38
N SER A 161 26.19 -2.52 -3.14
CA SER A 161 26.53 -3.81 -2.53
C SER A 161 25.77 -4.97 -3.20
N ARG A 162 26.45 -6.10 -3.42
CA ARG A 162 25.81 -7.35 -3.89
C ARG A 162 24.69 -7.84 -2.98
N GLY A 163 24.82 -7.62 -1.66
CA GLY A 163 23.79 -7.97 -0.69
C GLY A 163 22.53 -7.12 -0.77
N GLU A 164 22.56 -6.02 -1.53
CA GLU A 164 21.48 -5.05 -1.67
C GLU A 164 20.81 -5.15 -3.06
N LEU A 165 21.15 -6.17 -3.86
CA LEU A 165 20.49 -6.49 -5.14
C LEU A 165 19.19 -7.24 -4.87
N ILE A 166 18.10 -6.49 -4.71
CA ILE A 166 16.82 -7.03 -4.25
C ILE A 166 15.80 -7.23 -5.38
N GLU A 167 15.04 -8.32 -5.27
CA GLU A 167 13.80 -8.54 -6.00
C GLU A 167 12.62 -8.27 -5.05
N ILE A 168 11.64 -7.50 -5.51
CA ILE A 168 10.47 -7.10 -4.72
C ILE A 168 9.19 -7.47 -5.49
N GLY A 169 8.22 -8.06 -4.80
CA GLY A 169 6.89 -8.31 -5.36
C GLY A 169 6.91 -9.31 -6.52
N ASP A 170 6.21 -8.98 -7.61
CA ASP A 170 6.00 -9.84 -8.79
C ASP A 170 7.17 -9.74 -9.79
N GLY A 171 8.39 -10.04 -9.33
CA GLY A 171 9.59 -10.05 -10.18
C GLY A 171 10.23 -8.69 -10.47
N PHE A 172 9.87 -7.62 -9.75
CA PHE A 172 10.55 -6.33 -9.93
C PHE A 172 11.97 -6.36 -9.37
N ARG A 173 12.95 -6.09 -10.22
CA ARG A 173 14.38 -6.08 -9.89
C ARG A 173 14.96 -4.68 -10.06
N ILE A 174 15.54 -4.16 -8.98
CA ILE A 174 16.17 -2.83 -8.99
C ILE A 174 17.26 -2.73 -10.08
N PRO A 175 18.17 -3.70 -10.24
CA PRO A 175 19.21 -3.62 -11.27
C PRO A 175 18.64 -3.45 -12.69
N GLU A 176 17.67 -4.29 -13.07
CA GLU A 176 17.06 -4.25 -14.40
C GLU A 176 16.38 -2.90 -14.69
N LEU A 177 15.70 -2.33 -13.68
CA LEU A 177 15.12 -0.98 -13.78
C LEU A 177 16.21 0.07 -14.02
N LEU A 178 17.27 0.06 -13.22
CA LEU A 178 18.33 1.06 -13.28
C LEU A 178 19.11 0.94 -14.60
N GLU A 179 19.42 -0.27 -15.07
CA GLU A 179 20.11 -0.50 -16.35
C GLU A 179 19.28 -0.08 -17.56
N SER A 180 17.95 -0.16 -17.48
CA SER A 180 17.05 0.33 -18.54
C SER A 180 17.20 1.84 -18.83
N THR A 181 17.83 2.58 -17.92
CA THR A 181 18.13 4.01 -18.06
C THR A 181 19.41 4.30 -18.85
N GLY A 182 20.16 3.26 -19.21
CA GLY A 182 21.50 3.37 -19.81
C GLY A 182 22.62 3.54 -18.77
N SER A 183 22.32 3.45 -17.47
CA SER A 183 23.32 3.28 -16.42
C SER A 183 23.90 1.87 -16.41
N ARG A 184 25.05 1.69 -15.78
CA ARG A 184 25.67 0.37 -15.54
C ARG A 184 25.74 0.09 -14.05
N ILE A 185 25.38 -1.13 -13.65
CA ILE A 185 25.50 -1.55 -12.25
C ILE A 185 26.94 -1.99 -11.98
N ARG A 186 27.59 -1.36 -10.99
CA ARG A 186 28.93 -1.71 -10.51
C ARG A 186 28.79 -2.32 -9.12
N GLU A 187 28.61 -3.63 -9.09
CA GLU A 187 28.45 -4.39 -7.85
C GLU A 187 29.74 -4.50 -7.05
N VAL A 188 29.66 -4.34 -5.72
CA VAL A 188 30.79 -4.42 -4.80
C VAL A 188 30.52 -5.38 -3.64
N GLY A 189 31.59 -5.84 -2.99
CA GLY A 189 31.50 -6.77 -1.85
C GLY A 189 30.91 -8.13 -2.21
N THR A 190 30.25 -8.74 -1.24
CA THR A 190 29.60 -10.06 -1.34
C THR A 190 28.17 -10.00 -0.80
N THR A 191 27.40 -11.08 -0.95
CA THR A 191 26.00 -11.13 -0.50
C THR A 191 25.85 -10.83 0.99
N ASN A 192 26.72 -11.39 1.83
CA ASN A 192 26.63 -11.25 3.29
C ASN A 192 27.56 -10.16 3.84
N ARG A 193 28.67 -9.83 3.17
CA ARG A 193 29.67 -8.88 3.66
C ARG A 193 30.12 -7.89 2.60
N THR A 194 29.99 -6.61 2.92
CA THR A 194 30.53 -5.51 2.14
C THR A 194 31.21 -4.52 3.10
N GLY A 195 32.42 -4.07 2.75
CA GLY A 195 33.20 -3.09 3.50
C GLY A 195 33.39 -1.79 2.72
N LEU A 196 33.78 -0.71 3.41
CA LEU A 196 33.98 0.61 2.80
C LEU A 196 35.02 0.59 1.67
N ARG A 197 36.05 -0.25 1.82
CA ARG A 197 37.10 -0.45 0.80
C ARG A 197 36.52 -0.94 -0.53
N ASP A 198 35.52 -1.83 -0.49
CA ASP A 198 34.90 -2.38 -1.70
C ASP A 198 34.24 -1.27 -2.53
N TYR A 199 33.62 -0.28 -1.85
CA TYR A 199 33.08 0.92 -2.50
C TYR A 199 34.17 1.85 -3.01
N ALA A 200 35.16 2.17 -2.16
CA ALA A 200 36.23 3.11 -2.50
C ALA A 200 37.05 2.66 -3.72
N GLU A 201 37.32 1.35 -3.87
CA GLU A 201 38.03 0.80 -5.02
C GLU A 201 37.20 0.79 -6.32
N ALA A 202 35.87 0.86 -6.22
CA ALA A 202 34.98 0.86 -7.37
C ALA A 202 34.62 2.27 -7.87
N ILE A 203 34.84 3.30 -7.05
CA ILE A 203 34.55 4.68 -7.42
C ILE A 203 35.63 5.22 -8.36
N GLY A 204 35.19 5.87 -9.43
CA GLY A 204 36.06 6.50 -10.42
C GLY A 204 35.35 7.58 -11.24
N PRO A 205 35.98 8.09 -12.31
CA PRO A 205 35.44 9.17 -13.13
C PRO A 205 34.07 8.87 -13.77
N ASP A 206 33.80 7.59 -14.01
CA ASP A 206 32.55 7.10 -14.61
C ASP A 206 31.45 6.85 -13.58
N THR A 207 31.72 7.01 -12.28
CA THR A 207 30.70 6.82 -11.25
C THR A 207 29.71 7.99 -11.26
N GLY A 208 28.41 7.66 -11.32
CA GLY A 208 27.31 8.61 -11.21
C GLY A 208 26.93 8.87 -9.76
N PHE A 209 26.72 7.79 -9.00
CA PHE A 209 26.41 7.83 -7.56
C PHE A 209 26.63 6.45 -6.91
N VAL A 210 26.75 6.45 -5.59
CA VAL A 210 26.62 5.25 -4.75
C VAL A 210 25.16 5.08 -4.37
N LEU A 211 24.62 3.88 -4.58
CA LEU A 211 23.29 3.50 -4.15
C LEU A 211 23.39 2.55 -2.95
N LYS A 212 22.76 2.93 -1.85
CA LYS A 212 22.49 2.05 -0.72
C LYS A 212 21.02 1.69 -0.67
N VAL A 213 20.67 0.40 -0.63
CA VAL A 213 19.27 -0.06 -0.60
C VAL A 213 18.98 -0.82 0.69
N HIS A 214 17.90 -0.47 1.37
CA HIS A 214 17.39 -1.21 2.53
C HIS A 214 16.69 -2.50 2.10
N PRO A 215 17.11 -3.69 2.59
CA PRO A 215 16.40 -4.94 2.34
C PRO A 215 15.07 -4.99 3.12
N SER A 216 14.04 -4.32 2.58
CA SER A 216 12.75 -4.12 3.27
C SER A 216 11.81 -5.34 3.28
N ASN A 217 12.15 -6.42 2.56
CA ASN A 217 11.32 -7.62 2.40
C ASN A 217 12.01 -8.94 2.81
N PHE A 218 13.28 -8.91 3.20
CA PHE A 218 13.99 -10.08 3.72
C PHE A 218 15.10 -9.65 4.69
N GLN A 219 15.66 -10.61 5.42
CA GLN A 219 16.81 -10.38 6.29
C GLN A 219 17.84 -11.47 6.07
N VAL A 220 19.12 -11.10 6.02
CA VAL A 220 20.25 -12.03 6.05
C VAL A 220 20.78 -12.09 7.48
N THR A 221 20.81 -13.28 8.07
CA THR A 221 21.31 -13.54 9.43
C THR A 221 22.60 -14.36 9.41
N GLY A 222 23.37 -14.33 10.50
CA GLY A 222 24.67 -15.00 10.62
C GLY A 222 25.86 -14.04 10.47
N PHE A 223 26.88 -14.43 9.70
CA PHE A 223 28.08 -13.61 9.48
C PHE A 223 27.84 -12.55 8.41
N THR A 224 27.19 -11.45 8.80
CA THR A 224 26.87 -10.33 7.92
C THR A 224 27.59 -9.04 8.32
N SER A 225 27.90 -8.18 7.35
CA SER A 225 28.40 -6.83 7.60
C SER A 225 28.01 -5.90 6.45
N ALA A 226 27.54 -4.70 6.77
CA ALA A 226 27.20 -3.67 5.81
C ALA A 226 27.81 -2.34 6.22
N VAL A 227 28.16 -1.51 5.23
CA VAL A 227 28.68 -0.16 5.45
C VAL A 227 27.54 0.78 5.84
N THR A 228 27.77 1.62 6.84
CA THR A 228 26.78 2.60 7.33
C THR A 228 26.64 3.78 6.36
N VAL A 229 25.54 4.54 6.47
CA VAL A 229 25.32 5.75 5.67
C VAL A 229 26.43 6.77 5.94
N ALA A 230 26.77 7.00 7.22
CA ALA A 230 27.82 7.95 7.63
C ALA A 230 29.21 7.62 7.08
N GLU A 231 29.56 6.32 6.98
CA GLU A 231 30.81 5.88 6.35
C GLU A 231 30.80 6.09 4.83
N LEU A 232 29.68 5.76 4.15
CA LEU A 232 29.55 5.97 2.71
C LEU A 232 29.55 7.46 2.34
N ALA A 233 29.01 8.32 3.20
CA ALA A 233 28.97 9.77 3.01
C ALA A 233 30.37 10.43 3.01
N GLN A 234 31.42 9.71 3.44
CA GLN A 234 32.81 10.19 3.35
C GLN A 234 33.42 10.00 1.95
N LEU A 235 32.72 9.32 1.04
CA LEU A 235 33.19 9.09 -0.33
C LEU A 235 32.84 10.32 -1.20
N ASP A 236 33.74 10.72 -2.10
CA ASP A 236 33.59 11.92 -2.94
C ASP A 236 32.70 11.66 -4.17
N VAL A 237 31.46 11.24 -3.92
CA VAL A 237 30.46 10.91 -4.94
C VAL A 237 29.06 10.99 -4.33
N PRO A 238 28.01 11.36 -5.10
CA PRO A 238 26.67 11.44 -4.53
C PRO A 238 26.21 10.12 -3.90
N LEU A 239 25.63 10.18 -2.71
CA LEU A 239 25.06 9.07 -1.97
C LEU A 239 23.53 9.11 -2.04
N VAL A 240 22.96 8.14 -2.74
CA VAL A 240 21.52 7.90 -2.80
C VAL A 240 21.19 6.72 -1.88
N VAL A 241 20.24 6.91 -0.97
CA VAL A 241 19.76 5.87 -0.07
C VAL A 241 18.28 5.58 -0.34
N ASP A 242 17.98 4.36 -0.75
CA ASP A 242 16.60 3.86 -0.80
C ASP A 242 16.25 3.18 0.52
N ILE A 243 15.50 3.89 1.37
CA ILE A 243 14.99 3.31 2.61
C ILE A 243 13.78 2.42 2.35
N GLY A 244 13.11 2.58 1.20
CA GLY A 244 12.04 1.73 0.71
C GLY A 244 10.71 1.82 1.47
N SER A 245 10.73 1.86 2.80
CA SER A 245 9.59 1.65 3.70
C SER A 245 8.74 2.88 3.96
N GLY A 246 9.26 4.09 3.72
CA GLY A 246 8.50 5.32 3.93
C GLY A 246 8.47 5.82 5.36
N LEU A 247 9.30 5.26 6.25
CA LEU A 247 9.45 5.80 7.60
C LEU A 247 10.12 7.18 7.52
N LEU A 248 9.44 8.22 8.01
CA LEU A 248 9.94 9.61 7.91
C LEU A 248 10.84 10.01 9.08
N THR A 249 10.54 9.49 10.27
CA THR A 249 11.25 9.76 11.53
C THR A 249 11.39 8.46 12.34
N PRO A 250 12.36 8.38 13.27
CA PRO A 250 12.56 7.17 14.06
C PRO A 250 11.30 6.75 14.81
N HIS A 251 11.01 5.46 14.83
CA HIS A 251 9.85 4.91 15.53
C HIS A 251 10.30 3.93 16.65
N PRO A 252 9.81 4.07 17.90
CA PRO A 252 10.27 3.25 19.02
C PRO A 252 10.09 1.74 18.83
N VAL A 253 9.02 1.33 18.12
CA VAL A 253 8.73 -0.08 17.81
C VAL A 253 9.60 -0.60 16.65
N LEU A 254 10.21 0.29 15.87
CA LEU A 254 11.00 -0.05 14.68
C LEU A 254 12.44 0.51 14.78
N PRO A 255 13.20 0.19 15.84
CA PRO A 255 14.48 0.85 16.12
C PRO A 255 15.58 0.57 15.07
N GLY A 256 15.45 -0.54 14.32
CA GLY A 256 16.38 -0.92 13.25
C GLY A 256 15.92 -0.57 11.84
N GLU A 257 14.74 0.04 11.69
CA GLU A 257 14.21 0.43 10.39
C GLU A 257 14.74 1.83 10.01
N PRO A 258 15.35 2.01 8.83
CA PRO A 258 15.89 3.30 8.44
C PRO A 258 14.77 4.32 8.18
N ASP A 259 14.94 5.52 8.69
CA ASP A 259 14.03 6.64 8.48
C ASP A 259 14.68 7.76 7.66
N ALA A 260 13.86 8.55 6.96
CA ALA A 260 14.36 9.62 6.10
C ALA A 260 15.14 10.70 6.88
N THR A 261 14.72 11.04 8.09
CA THR A 261 15.34 12.11 8.88
C THR A 261 16.75 11.72 9.34
N THR A 262 16.92 10.54 9.92
CA THR A 262 18.24 10.04 10.38
C THR A 262 19.15 9.80 9.18
N THR A 263 18.64 9.18 8.11
CA THR A 263 19.42 8.89 6.90
C THR A 263 20.01 10.15 6.26
N LEU A 264 19.24 11.24 6.19
CA LEU A 264 19.75 12.53 5.70
C LEU A 264 20.79 13.14 6.66
N ARG A 265 20.57 13.05 7.98
CA ARG A 265 21.53 13.54 8.98
C ARG A 265 22.85 12.79 8.96
N ASP A 266 22.81 11.51 8.61
CA ASP A 266 23.99 10.67 8.44
C ASP A 266 24.75 10.97 7.13
N GLY A 267 24.27 11.90 6.30
CA GLY A 267 25.00 12.41 5.13
C GLY A 267 24.55 11.87 3.78
N ALA A 268 23.37 11.27 3.67
CA ALA A 268 22.79 10.97 2.36
C ALA A 268 22.41 12.26 1.61
N ASP A 269 22.81 12.38 0.34
CA ASP A 269 22.42 13.50 -0.52
C ASP A 269 20.95 13.40 -0.97
N LEU A 270 20.46 12.17 -1.11
CA LEU A 270 19.10 11.85 -1.51
C LEU A 270 18.59 10.59 -0.82
N VAL A 271 17.40 10.69 -0.26
CA VAL A 271 16.62 9.56 0.26
C VAL A 271 15.40 9.34 -0.63
N THR A 272 15.18 8.08 -1.01
CA THR A 272 13.97 7.64 -1.71
C THR A 272 13.16 6.66 -0.85
N ALA A 273 11.83 6.74 -0.93
CA ALA A 273 10.93 5.90 -0.15
C ALA A 273 9.55 5.72 -0.81
N SER A 274 8.78 4.71 -0.36
CA SER A 274 7.38 4.54 -0.79
C SER A 274 6.41 5.26 0.16
N GLY A 275 5.31 5.82 -0.36
CA GLY A 275 4.27 6.45 0.45
C GLY A 275 3.20 5.51 1.05
N ASP A 276 3.04 4.30 0.50
CA ASP A 276 1.98 3.34 0.83
C ASP A 276 2.44 2.17 1.70
N LYS A 277 3.53 2.36 2.44
CA LYS A 277 4.09 1.38 3.37
C LYS A 277 3.99 1.90 4.80
N LEU A 278 5.10 2.14 5.50
CA LEU A 278 5.12 2.61 6.88
C LEU A 278 4.60 4.05 7.06
N LEU A 279 4.64 4.87 6.01
CA LEU A 279 3.99 6.19 6.03
C LEU A 279 2.46 6.06 6.21
N GLY A 280 1.85 4.95 5.78
CA GLY A 280 0.41 4.77 5.89
C GLY A 280 -0.42 5.60 4.89
N GLY A 281 0.20 6.07 3.80
CA GLY A 281 -0.41 6.93 2.80
C GLY A 281 -0.77 6.23 1.49
N PRO A 282 -1.03 7.00 0.41
CA PRO A 282 -1.27 6.45 -0.92
C PRO A 282 0.05 6.02 -1.60
N GLN A 283 -0.05 5.28 -2.70
CA GLN A 283 1.14 4.93 -3.50
C GLN A 283 1.81 6.20 -3.99
N ALA A 284 3.08 6.39 -3.61
CA ALA A 284 3.89 7.52 -4.03
C ALA A 284 5.37 7.15 -3.95
N GLY A 285 6.20 7.78 -4.77
CA GLY A 285 7.66 7.80 -4.63
C GLY A 285 8.07 9.11 -4.01
N LEU A 286 8.61 9.05 -2.81
CA LEU A 286 9.02 10.21 -2.04
C LEU A 286 10.51 10.44 -2.25
N LEU A 287 10.89 11.70 -2.52
CA LEU A 287 12.28 12.11 -2.65
C LEU A 287 12.55 13.23 -1.65
N PHE A 288 13.54 13.02 -0.78
CA PHE A 288 14.02 13.98 0.20
C PHE A 288 15.52 14.15 0.01
N GLY A 289 16.04 15.37 -0.03
CA GLY A 289 17.48 15.54 -0.22
C GLY A 289 17.87 17.00 -0.30
N GLU A 290 19.06 17.26 -0.83
CA GLU A 290 19.52 18.63 -1.05
C GLU A 290 18.61 19.39 -2.03
N ALA A 291 18.40 20.69 -1.78
CA ALA A 291 17.50 21.53 -2.58
C ALA A 291 17.90 21.55 -4.07
N GLY A 292 19.21 21.64 -4.36
CA GLY A 292 19.74 21.65 -5.72
C GLY A 292 19.51 20.32 -6.45
N MET A 293 19.74 19.19 -5.76
CA MET A 293 19.53 17.85 -6.31
C MET A 293 18.06 17.59 -6.60
N ILE A 294 17.18 17.91 -5.66
CA ILE A 294 15.73 17.76 -5.83
C ILE A 294 15.22 18.60 -6.99
N GLU A 295 15.70 19.84 -7.13
CA GLU A 295 15.28 20.71 -8.23
C GLU A 295 15.78 20.21 -9.59
N ARG A 296 16.98 19.62 -9.63
CA ARG A 296 17.52 18.95 -10.84
C ARG A 296 16.62 17.78 -11.25
N LEU A 297 16.24 16.91 -10.31
CA LEU A 297 15.32 15.79 -10.55
C LEU A 297 13.95 16.27 -11.02
N ARG A 298 13.39 17.29 -10.36
CA ARG A 298 12.08 17.87 -10.69
C ARG A 298 12.02 18.48 -12.09
N ARG A 299 13.13 19.06 -12.57
CA ARG A 299 13.24 19.68 -13.90
C ARG A 299 13.51 18.68 -15.02
N HIS A 300 13.92 17.45 -14.71
CA HIS A 300 14.19 16.44 -15.73
C HIS A 300 12.91 16.14 -16.54
N PRO A 301 12.97 16.04 -17.89
CA PRO A 301 11.77 15.84 -18.72
C PRO A 301 10.92 14.62 -18.33
N ALA A 302 11.57 13.52 -17.93
CA ALA A 302 10.87 12.30 -17.50
C ALA A 302 10.04 12.50 -16.22
N ALA A 303 10.34 13.51 -15.38
CA ALA A 303 9.52 13.81 -14.21
C ALA A 303 8.05 14.09 -14.58
N ARG A 304 7.80 14.58 -15.81
CA ARG A 304 6.43 14.77 -16.31
C ARG A 304 5.70 13.45 -16.58
N ALA A 305 6.42 12.41 -17.04
CA ALA A 305 5.86 11.08 -17.27
C ALA A 305 5.63 10.34 -15.94
N LEU A 306 6.52 10.55 -14.97
CA LEU A 306 6.46 9.94 -13.63
C LEU A 306 5.62 10.75 -12.63
N ARG A 307 4.96 11.81 -13.08
CA ARG A 307 4.24 12.76 -12.25
C ARG A 307 3.06 12.08 -11.54
N VAL A 308 2.97 12.30 -10.24
CA VAL A 308 1.86 11.85 -9.40
C VAL A 308 0.53 12.56 -9.73
N ASP A 309 -0.58 11.83 -9.63
CA ASP A 309 -1.93 12.35 -9.89
C ASP A 309 -2.48 13.18 -8.71
N LYS A 310 -3.66 13.79 -8.90
CA LYS A 310 -4.24 14.71 -7.89
C LYS A 310 -4.85 13.99 -6.68
N LEU A 311 -5.34 12.77 -6.85
CA LEU A 311 -5.94 11.97 -5.77
C LEU A 311 -4.85 11.56 -4.79
N THR A 312 -3.74 11.05 -5.31
CA THR A 312 -2.56 10.69 -4.52
C THR A 312 -1.99 11.90 -3.78
N LEU A 313 -1.89 13.08 -4.41
CA LEU A 313 -1.41 14.29 -3.73
C LEU A 313 -2.32 14.68 -2.55
N ALA A 314 -3.63 14.63 -2.74
CA ALA A 314 -4.59 14.98 -1.69
C ALA A 314 -4.56 13.99 -0.52
N ALA A 315 -4.53 12.68 -0.82
CA ALA A 315 -4.38 11.64 0.19
C ALA A 315 -3.06 11.77 0.95
N LEU A 316 -1.96 12.06 0.25
CA LEU A 316 -0.63 12.19 0.85
C LEU A 316 -0.56 13.38 1.80
N GLU A 317 -1.10 14.54 1.39
CA GLU A 317 -1.18 15.73 2.26
C GLU A 317 -1.97 15.42 3.53
N ALA A 318 -3.15 14.84 3.41
CA ALA A 318 -4.00 14.47 4.55
C ALA A 318 -3.37 13.37 5.42
N THR A 319 -2.58 12.47 4.85
CA THR A 319 -1.84 11.45 5.62
C THR A 319 -0.78 12.08 6.50
N VAL A 320 -0.03 13.05 5.97
CA VAL A 320 1.11 13.66 6.67
C VAL A 320 0.66 14.74 7.65
N ALA A 321 -0.32 15.58 7.26
CA ALA A 321 -0.77 16.71 8.07
C ALA A 321 -1.99 16.38 8.97
N GLY A 322 -2.67 15.27 8.71
CA GLY A 322 -3.88 14.86 9.42
C GLY A 322 -3.61 13.95 10.61
N PRO A 323 -4.67 13.27 11.11
CA PRO A 323 -4.53 12.31 12.21
C PRO A 323 -3.69 11.11 11.79
N ALA A 324 -3.16 10.39 12.78
CA ALA A 324 -2.34 9.20 12.56
C ALA A 324 -3.04 8.20 11.62
N PRO A 325 -2.37 7.74 10.54
CA PRO A 325 -2.97 6.80 9.60
C PRO A 325 -3.14 5.41 10.24
N PRO A 326 -4.01 4.55 9.69
CA PRO A 326 -4.26 3.21 10.23
C PRO A 326 -2.99 2.37 10.46
N VAL A 327 -1.98 2.49 9.58
CA VAL A 327 -0.68 1.81 9.77
C VAL A 327 0.00 2.26 11.06
N ALA A 328 0.03 3.57 11.34
CA ALA A 328 0.63 4.10 12.57
C ALA A 328 -0.17 3.69 13.82
N GLN A 329 -1.51 3.65 13.73
CA GLN A 329 -2.36 3.16 14.81
C GLN A 329 -2.12 1.67 15.09
N ALA A 330 -2.00 0.86 14.03
CA ALA A 330 -1.70 -0.56 14.15
C ALA A 330 -0.31 -0.83 14.75
N LEU A 331 0.68 0.03 14.52
CA LEU A 331 2.00 -0.06 15.15
C LEU A 331 1.96 0.19 16.67
N THR A 332 1.09 1.07 17.14
CA THR A 332 1.03 1.51 18.54
C THR A 332 -0.15 0.94 19.33
N ALA A 333 -0.98 0.10 18.71
CA ALA A 333 -2.15 -0.49 19.37
C ALA A 333 -1.77 -1.24 20.66
N ASP A 334 -2.49 -0.96 21.75
CA ASP A 334 -2.31 -1.58 23.05
C ASP A 334 -2.81 -3.04 23.02
N VAL A 335 -1.90 -3.98 23.27
CA VAL A 335 -2.21 -5.40 23.34
C VAL A 335 -3.26 -5.74 24.41
N THR A 336 -3.33 -4.97 25.49
CA THR A 336 -4.32 -5.16 26.56
C THR A 336 -5.73 -4.85 26.07
N GLU A 337 -5.89 -3.77 25.31
CA GLU A 337 -7.15 -3.41 24.67
C GLU A 337 -7.56 -4.44 23.61
N LEU A 338 -6.61 -4.91 22.80
CA LEU A 338 -6.85 -5.96 21.81
C LEU A 338 -7.34 -7.26 22.49
N ARG A 339 -6.73 -7.67 23.61
CA ARG A 339 -7.18 -8.84 24.40
C ARG A 339 -8.60 -8.67 24.92
N ALA A 340 -8.91 -7.50 25.47
CA ALA A 340 -10.24 -7.20 25.97
C ALA A 340 -11.29 -7.21 24.83
N ARG A 341 -10.94 -6.67 23.65
CA ARG A 341 -11.78 -6.75 22.43
C ARG A 341 -11.99 -8.20 22.00
N ALA A 342 -10.92 -9.00 21.91
CA ALA A 342 -10.99 -10.40 21.54
C ALA A 342 -11.90 -11.22 22.48
N GLN A 343 -11.82 -10.99 23.79
CA GLN A 343 -12.69 -11.64 24.78
C GLN A 343 -14.17 -11.28 24.58
N ARG A 344 -14.49 -10.01 24.35
CA ARG A 344 -15.87 -9.57 24.09
C ARG A 344 -16.43 -10.19 22.80
N LEU A 345 -15.62 -10.25 21.74
CA LEU A 345 -16.02 -10.86 20.47
C LEU A 345 -16.22 -12.37 20.61
N ALA A 346 -15.29 -13.07 21.26
CA ALA A 346 -15.38 -14.51 21.47
C ALA A 346 -16.62 -14.89 22.31
N ALA A 347 -17.01 -14.09 23.30
CA ALA A 347 -18.20 -14.34 24.11
C ALA A 347 -19.52 -14.27 23.31
N ARG A 348 -19.52 -13.65 22.13
CA ARG A 348 -20.69 -13.48 21.26
C ARG A 348 -20.77 -14.52 20.13
N LEU A 349 -19.70 -15.30 19.94
CA LEU A 349 -19.53 -16.16 18.77
C LEU A 349 -19.35 -17.63 19.23
N PRO A 350 -20.13 -18.58 18.69
CA PRO A 350 -19.96 -19.99 19.03
C PRO A 350 -18.63 -20.54 18.50
N ASP A 351 -18.09 -21.56 19.17
CA ASP A 351 -16.83 -22.25 18.83
C ASP A 351 -15.62 -21.32 18.60
N THR A 352 -15.67 -20.15 19.23
CA THR A 352 -14.70 -19.07 19.11
C THR A 352 -13.94 -18.90 20.42
N ARG A 353 -12.63 -18.68 20.34
CA ARG A 353 -11.77 -18.44 21.51
C ARG A 353 -10.98 -17.17 21.32
N ALA A 354 -10.92 -16.33 22.34
CA ALA A 354 -9.95 -15.25 22.39
C ALA A 354 -8.55 -15.86 22.58
N VAL A 355 -7.59 -15.41 21.78
CA VAL A 355 -6.21 -15.92 21.82
C VAL A 355 -5.22 -14.77 21.71
N ASP A 356 -4.10 -14.90 22.41
CA ASP A 356 -2.92 -14.11 22.12
C ASP A 356 -2.32 -14.57 20.79
N CYS A 357 -1.79 -13.63 20.02
CA CYS A 357 -1.16 -13.92 18.74
C CYS A 357 -0.08 -12.89 18.42
N VAL A 358 0.62 -13.09 17.31
CA VAL A 358 1.65 -12.16 16.83
C VAL A 358 1.20 -11.60 15.49
N ALA A 359 1.24 -10.28 15.38
CA ALA A 359 1.07 -9.55 14.14
C ALA A 359 2.44 -9.17 13.58
N VAL A 360 2.48 -8.87 12.29
CA VAL A 360 3.71 -8.49 11.57
C VAL A 360 3.45 -7.24 10.74
N ILE A 361 4.52 -6.51 10.41
CA ILE A 361 4.41 -5.35 9.52
C ILE A 361 3.99 -5.79 8.12
N GLY A 362 4.73 -6.73 7.53
CA GLY A 362 4.50 -7.23 6.18
C GLY A 362 4.90 -6.25 5.07
N GLY A 363 5.06 -6.79 3.86
CA GLY A 363 4.90 -6.11 2.57
C GLY A 363 5.69 -4.84 2.23
N GLY A 364 6.60 -4.34 3.09
CA GLY A 364 7.26 -3.07 2.81
C GLY A 364 8.01 -2.40 3.95
N GLY A 365 8.70 -3.15 4.80
CA GLY A 365 9.53 -2.55 5.86
C GLY A 365 9.57 -3.43 7.10
N ALA A 366 10.65 -3.29 7.86
CA ALA A 366 10.88 -3.96 9.14
C ALA A 366 10.63 -5.49 9.12
N PRO A 367 11.29 -6.24 8.22
CA PRO A 367 11.17 -7.69 8.19
C PRO A 367 11.59 -8.29 9.53
N GLY A 368 10.81 -9.26 10.03
CA GLY A 368 11.09 -9.94 11.31
C GLY A 368 10.63 -9.18 12.56
N VAL A 369 10.06 -7.97 12.44
CA VAL A 369 9.45 -7.30 13.59
C VAL A 369 8.11 -7.95 13.93
N GLU A 370 8.04 -8.49 15.15
CA GLU A 370 6.85 -9.08 15.74
C GLU A 370 6.14 -8.05 16.64
N LEU A 371 4.83 -7.95 16.46
CA LEU A 371 3.96 -7.10 17.28
C LEU A 371 3.07 -7.98 18.14
N PRO A 372 3.17 -7.94 19.48
CA PRO A 372 2.25 -8.65 20.35
C PRO A 372 0.80 -8.26 20.04
N SER A 373 -0.06 -9.23 19.82
CA SER A 373 -1.44 -9.01 19.38
C SER A 373 -2.42 -9.94 20.09
N ALA A 374 -3.72 -9.74 19.82
CA ALA A 374 -4.77 -10.63 20.25
C ALA A 374 -5.87 -10.70 19.17
N GLY A 375 -6.50 -11.85 19.10
CA GLY A 375 -7.46 -12.17 18.06
C GLY A 375 -8.50 -13.18 18.51
N VAL A 376 -9.39 -13.53 17.58
CA VAL A 376 -10.33 -14.63 17.76
C VAL A 376 -9.95 -15.81 16.89
N SER A 377 -9.89 -16.99 17.50
CA SER A 377 -9.61 -18.25 16.84
C SER A 377 -10.92 -18.98 16.54
N LEU A 378 -11.13 -19.34 15.27
CA LEU A 378 -12.33 -19.98 14.70
C LEU A 378 -12.00 -21.37 14.11
N PRO A 379 -12.99 -22.25 13.90
CA PRO A 379 -12.77 -23.50 13.17
C PRO A 379 -12.21 -23.24 11.76
N GLU A 380 -11.28 -24.08 11.31
CA GLU A 380 -10.64 -23.95 9.98
C GLU A 380 -11.65 -23.88 8.82
N SER A 381 -12.78 -24.59 8.94
CA SER A 381 -13.85 -24.61 7.94
C SER A 381 -14.45 -23.22 7.63
N TYR A 382 -14.25 -22.24 8.51
CA TYR A 382 -14.77 -20.88 8.34
C TYR A 382 -13.93 -20.08 7.35
N ALA A 383 -12.68 -20.48 7.10
CA ALA A 383 -11.76 -19.71 6.26
C ALA A 383 -12.30 -19.48 4.84
N GLY A 384 -12.83 -20.51 4.20
CA GLY A 384 -13.44 -20.38 2.87
C GLY A 384 -14.68 -19.50 2.90
N ARG A 385 -15.59 -19.75 3.85
CA ARG A 385 -16.88 -19.05 3.98
C ARG A 385 -16.70 -17.56 4.25
N LEU A 386 -15.78 -17.20 5.15
CA LEU A 386 -15.48 -15.81 5.48
C LEU A 386 -14.83 -15.07 4.30
N ARG A 387 -13.93 -15.71 3.54
CA ARG A 387 -13.31 -15.07 2.36
C ARG A 387 -14.31 -14.84 1.22
N THR A 388 -15.31 -15.70 1.06
CA THR A 388 -16.32 -15.58 0.00
C THR A 388 -17.63 -14.93 0.47
N GLY A 389 -17.72 -14.58 1.75
CA GLY A 389 -18.88 -13.95 2.36
C GLY A 389 -19.02 -12.46 2.02
N THR A 390 -20.06 -11.83 2.57
CA THR A 390 -20.32 -10.39 2.42
C THR A 390 -20.46 -9.74 3.80
N PRO A 391 -19.49 -8.94 4.26
CA PRO A 391 -18.22 -8.64 3.57
C PRO A 391 -17.24 -9.83 3.60
N PRO A 392 -16.28 -9.87 2.67
CA PRO A 392 -15.12 -10.75 2.77
C PRO A 392 -14.28 -10.42 4.01
N VAL A 393 -13.94 -11.44 4.80
CA VAL A 393 -13.02 -11.35 5.93
C VAL A 393 -11.84 -12.29 5.72
N VAL A 394 -10.63 -11.74 5.75
CA VAL A 394 -9.39 -12.50 5.51
C VAL A 394 -8.57 -12.53 6.80
N GLY A 395 -8.38 -13.73 7.35
CA GLY A 395 -7.46 -14.05 8.43
C GLY A 395 -6.42 -15.06 7.97
N ARG A 396 -5.79 -15.76 8.93
CA ARG A 396 -4.74 -16.75 8.64
C ARG A 396 -5.05 -18.12 9.22
N LEU A 397 -4.54 -19.18 8.59
CA LEU A 397 -4.60 -20.53 9.14
C LEU A 397 -3.36 -20.78 10.00
N GLU A 398 -3.58 -21.21 11.23
CA GLU A 398 -2.53 -21.44 12.22
C GLU A 398 -2.93 -22.62 13.10
N ALA A 399 -2.08 -23.66 13.15
CA ALA A 399 -2.29 -24.87 13.94
C ALA A 399 -3.70 -25.52 13.79
N GLY A 400 -4.21 -25.61 12.55
CA GLY A 400 -5.52 -26.21 12.25
C GLY A 400 -6.72 -25.36 12.67
N ARG A 401 -6.52 -24.06 12.89
CA ARG A 401 -7.58 -23.08 13.19
C ARG A 401 -7.45 -21.83 12.33
N TYR A 402 -8.56 -21.12 12.18
CA TYR A 402 -8.62 -19.86 11.45
C TYR A 402 -8.58 -18.68 12.42
N LEU A 403 -7.49 -17.93 12.39
CA LEU A 403 -7.24 -16.80 13.28
C LEU A 403 -7.61 -15.49 12.60
N LEU A 404 -8.43 -14.70 13.30
CA LEU A 404 -8.75 -13.31 12.97
C LEU A 404 -8.05 -12.39 13.99
N ASP A 405 -6.94 -11.79 13.58
CA ASP A 405 -6.11 -10.91 14.39
C ASP A 405 -6.68 -9.48 14.40
N LEU A 406 -6.93 -8.94 15.60
CA LEU A 406 -7.61 -7.65 15.75
C LEU A 406 -6.69 -6.45 15.60
N ARG A 407 -5.37 -6.63 15.50
CA ARG A 407 -4.45 -5.48 15.28
C ARG A 407 -4.70 -4.80 13.93
N THR A 408 -5.21 -5.53 12.94
CA THR A 408 -5.53 -4.99 11.61
C THR A 408 -7.03 -4.77 11.39
N VAL A 409 -7.86 -4.96 12.42
CA VAL A 409 -9.31 -4.74 12.38
C VAL A 409 -9.66 -3.52 13.22
N ALA A 410 -10.22 -2.50 12.57
CA ALA A 410 -10.61 -1.27 13.26
C ALA A 410 -11.73 -1.57 14.29
N PRO A 411 -11.76 -0.90 15.46
CA PRO A 411 -12.83 -1.08 16.45
C PRO A 411 -14.24 -0.93 15.87
N GLU A 412 -14.42 -0.06 14.89
CA GLU A 412 -15.69 0.20 14.21
C GLU A 412 -16.14 -0.98 13.34
N GLU A 413 -15.24 -1.91 12.99
CA GLU A 413 -15.52 -3.12 12.21
C GLU A 413 -15.90 -4.33 13.08
N ASP A 414 -15.93 -4.20 14.41
CA ASP A 414 -16.23 -5.32 15.33
C ASP A 414 -17.62 -5.94 15.07
N GLU A 415 -18.65 -5.12 14.84
CA GLU A 415 -20.00 -5.62 14.53
C GLU A 415 -20.09 -6.29 13.15
N LEU A 416 -19.32 -5.75 12.20
CA LEU A 416 -19.21 -6.30 10.85
C LEU A 416 -18.56 -7.69 10.90
N LEU A 417 -17.52 -7.84 11.71
CA LEU A 417 -16.82 -9.10 11.96
C LEU A 417 -17.76 -10.14 12.59
N VAL A 418 -18.50 -9.75 13.63
CA VAL A 418 -19.48 -10.64 14.29
C VAL A 418 -20.53 -11.12 13.30
N THR A 419 -21.09 -10.21 12.51
CA THR A 419 -22.10 -10.54 11.50
C THR A 419 -21.56 -11.54 10.47
N ALA A 420 -20.34 -11.33 9.98
CA ALA A 420 -19.70 -12.22 9.01
C ALA A 420 -19.44 -13.62 9.60
N VAL A 421 -18.99 -13.71 10.85
CA VAL A 421 -18.76 -14.99 11.52
C VAL A 421 -20.07 -15.74 11.79
N LEU A 422 -21.12 -15.06 12.24
CA LEU A 422 -22.43 -15.67 12.46
C LEU A 422 -23.05 -16.19 11.15
N ALA A 423 -22.84 -15.49 10.03
CA ALA A 423 -23.28 -15.95 8.71
C ALA A 423 -22.60 -17.24 8.23
N CYS A 424 -21.49 -17.65 8.87
CA CYS A 424 -20.84 -18.94 8.57
C CYS A 424 -21.50 -20.13 9.26
N LEU A 425 -22.44 -19.91 10.20
CA LEU A 425 -23.17 -20.95 10.92
C LEU A 425 -24.39 -21.46 10.16
N SER A 426 -24.98 -20.61 9.32
CA SER A 426 -26.02 -20.96 8.36
C SER A 426 -25.42 -21.67 7.15
#